data_AF-A0AAU0TZB8-F1
#
_entry.id   AF-A0AAU0TZB8-F1
#
_cell.length_a   1.000
_cell.length_b   1.000
_cell.length_c   1.000
_cell.angle_alpha   90.00
_cell.angle_beta   90.00
_cell.angle_gamma   90.00
#
_symmetry.space_group_name_H-M   'P 1'
#
loop_
_entity.id
_entity.type
_entity.pdbx_description
1 polymer ?
#
loop_
_entity_poly.entity_id
_entity_poly.type
_entity_poly.pdbx_seq_one_letter_code
_entity_poly.pdbx_strand_id
1 'polypeptide(L)'
;MDNWLELLLEQPAEPVTEVQDGDVLSPELVWITIDESPTPLPWSKTRPVLVLQNEDIHPTPAEQLEAGDQIILLKYTNERLATQEKLFEMVALSEGMQQMIRAADRWKLMVDAVSARFKPSQVQVHLKKENVSVSDATVSNWYRHNVYGPRDRTAVLVFARLAGVKQPENAAVYVSNAIEQVRCAHQQVGKQLRKALLDRSKGATTITIGTLTLDGHAFDDMIEIATVRSIRLPVTQAVAVKDEGLSDVVNSILAMHPERIHLTIPALKSMRDSVYRDTAKFRACLLLMATKLYEHYRNKTERLHDVLENFTQESIDFQPKMSTVTMGQHSDNRKYKGKPADINRHFCLGNARDPSRTLRIHFDWDEDDQLLVIHQAGKHLETTQT
;
A
#
# COMPACT_ATOMS: atom_id res chain seq x y z
N MET A 1 -14.45 6.87 -10.75
CA MET A 1 -15.52 7.27 -9.80
C MET A 1 -16.08 6.09 -9.00
N ASP A 2 -15.86 4.83 -9.39
CA ASP A 2 -16.48 3.65 -8.75
C ASP A 2 -15.90 3.18 -7.40
N ASN A 3 -14.84 3.83 -6.85
CA ASN A 3 -14.15 3.33 -5.64
C ASN A 3 -14.42 4.10 -4.34
N TRP A 4 -15.39 5.02 -4.35
CA TRP A 4 -15.66 5.88 -3.18
C TRP A 4 -16.13 5.06 -1.96
N LEU A 5 -16.88 3.97 -2.18
CA LEU A 5 -17.34 3.08 -1.11
C LEU A 5 -16.15 2.34 -0.48
N GLU A 6 -15.22 1.80 -1.27
CA GLU A 6 -14.00 1.18 -0.73
C GLU A 6 -13.19 2.19 0.10
N LEU A 7 -13.06 3.43 -0.38
CA LEU A 7 -12.40 4.52 0.35
C LEU A 7 -13.09 4.85 1.68
N LEU A 8 -14.43 4.86 1.70
CA LEU A 8 -15.21 5.03 2.94
C LEU A 8 -14.96 3.86 3.91
N LEU A 9 -14.82 2.64 3.38
CA LEU A 9 -14.70 1.41 4.16
C LEU A 9 -13.27 1.10 4.64
N GLU A 10 -12.23 1.69 4.05
CA GLU A 10 -10.82 1.50 4.43
C GLU A 10 -10.50 2.00 5.85
N GLN A 11 -9.65 1.27 6.58
CA GLN A 11 -9.20 1.69 7.92
C GLN A 11 -8.34 2.95 7.80
N PRO A 12 -8.69 4.05 8.47
CA PRO A 12 -7.76 5.17 8.56
C PRO A 12 -6.58 4.75 9.44
N ALA A 13 -5.39 5.28 9.15
CA ALA A 13 -4.21 4.96 9.93
C ALA A 13 -4.41 5.44 11.37
N GLU A 14 -4.27 4.53 12.35
CA GLU A 14 -4.27 4.91 13.75
C GLU A 14 -3.04 5.79 14.01
N PRO A 15 -3.20 6.97 14.63
CA PRO A 15 -2.05 7.72 15.11
C PRO A 15 -1.34 6.87 16.18
N VAL A 16 -0.03 6.71 16.05
CA VAL A 16 0.81 5.98 17.03
C VAL A 16 0.90 6.75 18.36
N THR A 17 0.36 7.97 18.45
CA THR A 17 0.42 8.81 19.65
C THR A 17 -0.69 9.87 19.66
N GLU A 18 -1.27 10.11 20.83
CA GLU A 18 -2.15 11.27 21.07
C GLU A 18 -1.34 12.55 20.89
N VAL A 19 -1.71 13.37 19.90
CA VAL A 19 -1.00 14.62 19.61
C VAL A 19 -1.60 15.74 20.46
N GLN A 20 -0.79 16.27 21.38
CA GLN A 20 -1.11 17.51 22.09
C GLN A 20 -0.68 18.73 21.26
N ASP A 21 -1.27 19.88 21.58
CA ASP A 21 -1.03 21.15 20.89
C ASP A 21 0.47 21.52 20.99
N GLY A 22 1.22 21.37 19.90
CA GLY A 22 2.65 21.69 19.83
C GLY A 22 3.61 20.54 19.48
N ASP A 23 3.11 19.30 19.33
CA ASP A 23 3.97 18.16 18.96
C ASP A 23 4.39 18.13 17.48
N VAL A 24 5.53 17.50 17.22
CA VAL A 24 6.07 17.26 15.87
C VAL A 24 5.13 16.32 15.11
N LEU A 25 4.23 16.91 14.32
CA LEU A 25 3.25 16.18 13.53
C LEU A 25 3.95 15.31 12.49
N SER A 26 3.55 14.03 12.40
CA SER A 26 4.04 13.12 11.35
C SER A 26 3.88 13.76 9.96
N PRO A 27 4.94 13.80 9.12
CA PRO A 27 4.91 14.48 7.83
C PRO A 27 3.90 13.86 6.85
N GLU A 28 3.44 12.65 7.13
CA GLU A 28 2.49 11.86 6.33
C GLU A 28 1.02 12.06 6.72
N LEU A 29 0.76 12.82 7.79
CA LEU A 29 -0.58 13.05 8.34
C LEU A 29 -1.00 14.51 8.22
N VAL A 30 -2.28 14.74 7.89
CA VAL A 30 -3.00 16.01 7.98
C VAL A 30 -3.94 15.92 9.17
N TRP A 31 -4.01 16.96 9.98
CA TRP A 31 -4.88 16.99 11.15
C TRP A 31 -6.10 17.85 10.86
N ILE A 32 -7.27 17.22 10.80
CA ILE A 32 -8.54 17.86 10.43
C ILE A 32 -9.31 18.14 11.72
N THR A 33 -9.58 19.41 12.02
CA THR A 33 -10.46 19.81 13.12
C THR A 33 -11.84 20.06 12.56
N ILE A 34 -12.87 19.46 13.16
CA ILE A 34 -14.27 19.62 12.77
C ILE A 34 -15.02 20.49 13.78
N ASP A 35 -16.22 20.95 13.43
CA ASP A 35 -16.99 21.83 14.32
C ASP A 35 -17.54 21.10 15.54
N GLU A 36 -17.90 19.84 15.35
CA GLU A 36 -18.56 18.95 16.30
C GLU A 36 -17.60 18.41 17.36
N SER A 37 -16.29 18.42 17.09
CA SER A 37 -15.25 17.93 17.99
C SER A 37 -14.00 18.82 17.97
N PRO A 38 -13.52 19.29 19.13
CA PRO A 38 -12.28 20.07 19.20
C PRO A 38 -11.03 19.20 19.03
N THR A 39 -11.15 17.87 19.12
CA THR A 39 -10.03 16.94 18.97
C THR A 39 -9.69 16.77 17.49
N PRO A 40 -8.48 17.13 17.03
CA PRO A 40 -8.11 16.99 15.63
C PRO A 40 -8.03 15.52 15.19
N LEU A 41 -8.60 15.22 14.03
CA LEU A 41 -8.61 13.91 13.40
C LEU A 41 -7.36 13.75 12.53
N PRO A 42 -6.48 12.77 12.80
CA PRO A 42 -5.34 12.49 11.92
C PRO A 42 -5.82 11.79 10.65
N TRP A 43 -5.30 12.24 9.51
CA TRP A 43 -5.66 11.73 8.19
C TRP A 43 -4.43 11.54 7.32
N SER A 44 -4.28 10.38 6.68
CA SER A 44 -3.14 10.16 5.77
C SER A 44 -3.23 11.06 4.54
N LYS A 45 -2.14 11.74 4.19
CA LYS A 45 -2.02 12.53 2.96
C LYS A 45 -2.30 11.74 1.69
N THR A 46 -1.99 10.45 1.72
CA THR A 46 -2.19 9.54 0.59
C THR A 46 -3.64 9.07 0.42
N ARG A 47 -4.49 9.31 1.43
CA ARG A 47 -5.90 8.90 1.44
C ARG A 47 -6.80 10.11 1.18
N PRO A 48 -7.62 10.10 0.12
CA PRO A 48 -8.59 11.17 -0.10
C PRO A 48 -9.65 11.17 1.00
N VAL A 49 -10.08 12.37 1.38
CA VAL A 49 -11.24 12.63 2.23
C VAL A 49 -12.47 12.72 1.34
N LEU A 50 -13.58 12.13 1.75
CA LEU A 50 -14.84 12.24 1.00
C LEU A 50 -15.52 13.54 1.40
N VAL A 51 -15.58 14.48 0.47
CA VAL A 51 -16.18 15.81 0.66
C VAL A 51 -17.50 15.88 -0.09
N LEU A 52 -18.52 16.41 0.57
CA LEU A 52 -19.79 16.74 -0.03
C LEU A 52 -19.68 18.14 -0.64
N GLN A 53 -19.67 18.22 -1.98
CA GLN A 53 -19.61 19.49 -2.72
C GLN A 53 -20.64 19.45 -3.85
N ASN A 54 -21.37 20.54 -4.06
CA ASN A 54 -22.34 20.68 -5.17
C ASN A 54 -23.35 19.52 -5.27
N GLU A 55 -23.83 19.02 -4.14
CA GLU A 55 -24.74 17.87 -4.06
C GLU A 55 -24.17 16.55 -4.59
N ASP A 56 -22.84 16.40 -4.62
CA ASP A 56 -22.18 15.14 -4.95
C ASP A 56 -21.00 14.84 -4.01
N ILE A 57 -20.57 13.58 -3.98
CA ILE A 57 -19.46 13.12 -3.14
C ILE A 57 -18.17 13.09 -3.95
N HIS A 58 -17.21 13.93 -3.57
CA HIS A 58 -15.92 14.09 -4.21
C HIS A 58 -14.78 13.55 -3.34
N PRO A 59 -13.94 12.64 -3.86
CA PRO A 59 -12.68 12.29 -3.20
C PRO A 59 -11.70 13.46 -3.35
N THR A 60 -11.40 14.13 -2.24
CA THR A 60 -10.51 15.30 -2.19
C THR A 60 -9.25 14.96 -1.41
N PRO A 61 -8.04 15.27 -1.90
CA PRO A 61 -6.82 15.14 -1.10
C PRO A 61 -6.95 15.90 0.22
N ALA A 62 -6.53 15.30 1.33
CA ALA A 62 -6.68 15.91 2.66
C ALA A 62 -6.03 17.30 2.78
N GLU A 63 -4.96 17.54 2.01
CA GLU A 63 -4.25 18.83 1.96
C GLU A 63 -5.02 19.94 1.22
N GLN A 64 -6.05 19.57 0.45
CA GLN A 64 -6.87 20.50 -0.34
C GLN A 64 -8.18 20.85 0.35
N LEU A 65 -8.40 20.38 1.58
CA LEU A 65 -9.57 20.74 2.37
C LEU A 65 -9.49 22.19 2.82
N GLU A 66 -10.64 22.86 2.82
CA GLU A 66 -10.79 24.23 3.31
C GLU A 66 -11.77 24.27 4.49
N ALA A 67 -11.67 25.34 5.29
CA ALA A 67 -12.65 25.58 6.35
C ALA A 67 -14.05 25.78 5.72
N GLY A 68 -15.05 25.07 6.23
CA GLY A 68 -16.40 25.02 5.70
C GLY A 68 -16.68 23.82 4.79
N ASP A 69 -15.67 23.04 4.38
CA ASP A 69 -15.89 21.79 3.65
C ASP A 69 -16.69 20.80 4.51
N GLN A 70 -17.70 20.16 3.91
CA GLN A 70 -18.48 19.11 4.58
C GLN A 70 -17.86 17.75 4.27
N ILE A 71 -17.34 17.07 5.28
CA ILE A 71 -16.68 15.77 5.13
C ILE A 71 -17.55 14.65 5.67
N ILE A 72 -17.42 13.47 5.04
CA ILE A 72 -18.17 12.27 5.43
C ILE A 72 -17.26 11.38 6.28
N LEU A 73 -17.66 11.16 7.52
CA LEU A 73 -16.96 10.36 8.51
C LEU A 73 -17.79 9.13 8.91
N LEU A 74 -17.12 8.02 9.19
CA LEU A 74 -17.72 6.90 9.91
C LEU A 74 -17.36 7.06 11.39
N LYS A 75 -18.35 6.95 12.28
CA LYS A 75 -18.10 6.99 13.72
C LYS A 75 -17.17 5.83 14.11
N TYR A 76 -16.14 6.17 14.90
CA TYR A 76 -14.94 5.37 15.07
C TYR A 76 -15.01 4.46 16.29
N THR A 77 -15.77 3.36 16.23
CA THR A 77 -15.77 2.28 17.23
C THR A 77 -16.21 0.94 16.61
N ASN A 78 -16.45 -0.12 17.41
CA ASN A 78 -17.10 -1.39 17.00
C ASN A 78 -18.35 -1.19 16.10
N GLU A 79 -18.97 -0.01 16.17
CA GLU A 79 -20.05 0.47 15.30
C GLU A 79 -19.68 0.49 13.82
N ARG A 80 -18.40 0.66 13.46
CA ARG A 80 -17.93 0.59 12.08
C ARG A 80 -18.04 -0.84 11.53
N LEU A 81 -17.56 -1.84 12.26
CA LEU A 81 -17.69 -3.25 11.87
C LEU A 81 -19.16 -3.65 11.81
N ALA A 82 -19.97 -3.24 12.79
CA ALA A 82 -21.40 -3.47 12.81
C ALA A 82 -22.14 -2.76 11.65
N THR A 83 -21.73 -1.54 11.27
CA THR A 83 -22.30 -0.80 10.13
C THR A 83 -21.95 -1.45 8.81
N GLN A 84 -20.70 -1.91 8.66
CA GLN A 84 -20.28 -2.70 7.50
C GLN A 84 -21.08 -3.99 7.43
N GLU A 85 -21.06 -4.81 8.49
CA GLU A 85 -21.81 -6.07 8.57
C GLU A 85 -23.29 -5.86 8.27
N LYS A 86 -23.95 -4.85 8.86
CA LYS A 86 -25.36 -4.55 8.60
C LYS A 86 -25.61 -4.08 7.17
N LEU A 87 -24.72 -3.26 6.58
CA LEU A 87 -24.79 -2.86 5.18
C LEU A 87 -24.63 -4.04 4.21
N PHE A 88 -23.80 -5.01 4.56
CA PHE A 88 -23.53 -6.22 3.77
C PHE A 88 -24.57 -7.33 3.98
N GLU A 89 -25.06 -7.52 5.20
CA GLU A 89 -26.16 -8.43 5.54
C GLU A 89 -27.44 -8.04 4.79
N MET A 90 -27.69 -6.74 4.60
CA MET A 90 -28.80 -6.23 3.79
C MET A 90 -28.79 -6.71 2.34
N VAL A 91 -27.61 -6.91 1.76
CA VAL A 91 -27.43 -7.43 0.40
C VAL A 91 -27.74 -8.93 0.35
N ALA A 92 -27.43 -9.63 1.44
CA ALA A 92 -27.57 -11.07 1.59
C ALA A 92 -29.00 -11.52 1.93
N LEU A 93 -30.00 -10.63 1.90
CA LEU A 93 -31.37 -10.93 2.33
C LEU A 93 -32.19 -11.79 1.35
N SER A 94 -31.79 -11.87 0.07
CA SER A 94 -32.46 -12.80 -0.86
C SER A 94 -31.77 -14.16 -0.83
N GLU A 95 -32.56 -15.25 -0.76
CA GLU A 95 -32.03 -16.62 -0.80
C GLU A 95 -31.14 -16.86 -2.05
N GLY A 96 -31.49 -16.23 -3.17
CA GLY A 96 -30.70 -16.24 -4.40
C GLY A 96 -29.31 -15.61 -4.22
N MET A 97 -29.21 -14.50 -3.48
CA MET A 97 -27.93 -13.85 -3.23
C MET A 97 -27.04 -14.66 -2.28
N GLN A 98 -27.61 -15.31 -1.26
CA GLN A 98 -26.85 -16.21 -0.39
C GLN A 98 -26.27 -17.40 -1.15
N GLN A 99 -26.98 -17.90 -2.17
CA GLN A 99 -26.42 -18.91 -3.07
C GLN A 99 -25.25 -18.35 -3.88
N MET A 100 -25.35 -17.12 -4.39
CA MET A 100 -24.27 -16.46 -5.13
C MET A 100 -23.05 -16.18 -4.24
N ILE A 101 -23.23 -15.75 -3.00
CA ILE A 101 -22.12 -15.55 -2.04
C ILE A 101 -21.40 -16.88 -1.80
N ARG A 102 -22.13 -17.96 -1.49
CA ARG A 102 -21.53 -19.30 -1.31
C ARG A 102 -20.82 -19.80 -2.57
N ALA A 103 -21.36 -19.50 -3.74
CA ALA A 103 -20.73 -19.83 -5.02
C ALA A 103 -19.45 -19.02 -5.25
N ALA A 104 -19.47 -17.72 -4.94
CA ALA A 104 -18.31 -16.84 -5.02
C ALA A 104 -17.24 -17.26 -4.01
N ASP A 105 -17.58 -17.72 -2.80
CA ASP A 105 -16.62 -18.21 -1.81
C ASP A 105 -15.84 -19.45 -2.26
N ARG A 106 -16.35 -20.21 -3.25
CA ARG A 106 -15.55 -21.28 -3.88
C ARG A 106 -14.32 -20.74 -4.59
N TRP A 107 -14.30 -19.47 -4.98
CA TRP A 107 -13.10 -18.77 -5.43
C TRP A 107 -12.00 -18.83 -4.37
N LYS A 108 -12.32 -18.53 -3.11
CA LYS A 108 -11.35 -18.53 -2.01
C LYS A 108 -10.73 -19.92 -1.84
N LEU A 109 -11.56 -20.96 -1.89
CA LEU A 109 -11.08 -22.34 -1.83
C LEU A 109 -10.13 -22.70 -2.99
N MET A 110 -10.42 -22.24 -4.21
CA MET A 110 -9.52 -22.44 -5.35
C MET A 110 -8.22 -21.65 -5.17
N VAL A 111 -8.29 -20.42 -4.67
CA VAL A 111 -7.12 -19.59 -4.36
C VAL A 111 -6.24 -20.25 -3.31
N ASP A 112 -6.82 -20.76 -2.22
CA ASP A 112 -6.08 -21.41 -1.13
C ASP A 112 -5.39 -22.70 -1.61
N ALA A 113 -6.10 -23.50 -2.41
CA ALA A 113 -5.53 -24.72 -3.00
C ALA A 113 -4.37 -24.41 -3.97
N VAL A 114 -4.46 -23.30 -4.72
CA VAL A 114 -3.41 -22.86 -5.64
C VAL A 114 -2.25 -22.21 -4.88
N SER A 115 -2.51 -21.37 -3.89
CA SER A 115 -1.49 -20.66 -3.10
C SER A 115 -0.64 -21.61 -2.27
N ALA A 116 -1.21 -22.72 -1.81
CA ALA A 116 -0.48 -23.79 -1.13
C ALA A 116 0.57 -24.49 -2.03
N ARG A 117 0.44 -24.39 -3.36
CA ARG A 117 1.24 -25.16 -4.33
C ARG A 117 2.05 -24.30 -5.28
N PHE A 118 1.64 -23.07 -5.54
CA PHE A 118 2.19 -22.21 -6.58
C PHE A 118 2.47 -20.81 -6.05
N LYS A 119 3.64 -20.26 -6.40
CA LYS A 119 3.96 -18.85 -6.19
C LYS A 119 3.19 -17.96 -7.18
N PRO A 120 2.90 -16.70 -6.84
CA PRO A 120 2.20 -15.77 -7.74
C PRO A 120 2.79 -15.67 -9.15
N SER A 121 4.13 -15.66 -9.28
CA SER A 121 4.82 -15.63 -10.57
C SER A 121 4.61 -16.89 -11.41
N GLN A 122 4.47 -18.06 -10.78
CA GLN A 122 4.18 -19.31 -11.48
C GLN A 122 2.75 -19.32 -12.02
N VAL A 123 1.79 -18.86 -11.22
CA VAL A 123 0.39 -18.71 -11.65
C VAL A 123 0.27 -17.69 -12.78
N GLN A 124 1.03 -16.60 -12.74
CA GLN A 124 1.08 -15.62 -13.83
C GLN A 124 1.47 -16.25 -15.17
N VAL A 125 2.42 -17.19 -15.18
CA VAL A 125 2.80 -17.93 -16.40
C VAL A 125 1.62 -18.75 -16.93
N HIS A 126 0.84 -19.40 -16.06
CA HIS A 126 -0.35 -20.13 -16.46
C HIS A 126 -1.46 -19.21 -16.99
N LEU A 127 -1.65 -18.05 -16.37
CA LEU A 127 -2.61 -17.02 -16.81
C LEU A 127 -2.22 -16.45 -18.18
N LYS A 128 -0.94 -16.13 -18.39
CA LYS A 128 -0.43 -15.61 -19.65
C LYS A 128 -0.59 -16.60 -20.80
N LYS A 129 -0.46 -17.91 -20.55
CA LYS A 129 -0.71 -18.97 -21.55
C LYS A 129 -2.15 -18.99 -22.06
N GLU A 130 -3.10 -18.54 -21.24
CA GLU A 130 -4.52 -18.45 -21.58
C GLU A 130 -4.91 -17.00 -21.97
N ASN A 131 -3.94 -16.18 -22.38
CA ASN A 131 -4.11 -14.76 -22.76
C ASN A 131 -4.64 -13.84 -21.66
N VAL A 132 -4.52 -14.23 -20.38
CA VAL A 132 -4.86 -13.37 -19.24
C VAL A 132 -3.61 -12.61 -18.78
N SER A 133 -3.54 -11.33 -19.12
CA SER A 133 -2.43 -10.45 -18.70
C SER A 133 -2.74 -9.79 -17.36
N VAL A 134 -2.17 -10.33 -16.28
CA VAL A 134 -2.22 -9.73 -14.94
C VAL A 134 -0.83 -9.67 -14.32
N SER A 135 -0.66 -8.77 -13.36
CA SER A 135 0.60 -8.60 -12.64
C SER A 135 0.66 -9.54 -11.42
N ASP A 136 1.83 -9.99 -10.95
CA ASP A 136 1.85 -10.79 -9.69
C ASP A 136 1.33 -10.05 -8.44
N ALA A 137 1.24 -8.72 -8.43
CA ALA A 137 0.60 -7.97 -7.36
C ALA A 137 -0.91 -8.23 -7.38
N THR A 138 -1.49 -8.33 -8.57
CA THR A 138 -2.89 -8.74 -8.76
C THR A 138 -3.12 -10.15 -8.24
N VAL A 139 -2.23 -11.10 -8.57
CA VAL A 139 -2.30 -12.48 -8.08
C VAL A 139 -2.06 -12.55 -6.56
N SER A 140 -1.15 -11.74 -6.03
CA SER A 140 -0.89 -11.66 -4.59
C SER A 140 -2.08 -11.07 -3.83
N ASN A 141 -2.78 -10.09 -4.41
CA ASN A 141 -4.02 -9.56 -3.86
C ASN A 141 -5.13 -10.63 -3.85
N TRP A 142 -5.20 -11.49 -4.87
CA TRP A 142 -6.09 -12.64 -4.86
C TRP A 142 -5.74 -13.61 -3.74
N TYR A 143 -4.46 -13.95 -3.55
CA TYR A 143 -4.00 -14.84 -2.48
C TYR A 143 -4.31 -14.32 -1.07
N ARG A 144 -4.39 -13.00 -0.91
CA ARG A 144 -4.75 -12.34 0.37
C ARG A 144 -6.27 -12.21 0.57
N HIS A 145 -7.08 -12.64 -0.39
CA HIS A 145 -8.54 -12.47 -0.39
C HIS A 145 -9.00 -11.01 -0.28
N ASN A 146 -8.15 -10.05 -0.67
CA ASN A 146 -8.44 -8.61 -0.60
C ASN A 146 -9.50 -8.17 -1.64
N VAL A 147 -9.89 -9.04 -2.57
CA VAL A 147 -10.90 -8.78 -3.59
C VAL A 147 -11.78 -10.01 -3.79
N TYR A 148 -13.04 -9.81 -4.17
CA TYR A 148 -14.00 -10.90 -4.43
C TYR A 148 -13.54 -11.90 -5.51
N GLY A 149 -12.63 -11.49 -6.39
CA GLY A 149 -12.03 -12.33 -7.42
C GLY A 149 -11.81 -11.58 -8.74
N PRO A 150 -11.23 -12.25 -9.75
CA PRO A 150 -10.95 -11.65 -11.06
C PRO A 150 -12.24 -11.24 -11.79
N ARG A 151 -12.11 -10.27 -12.70
CA ARG A 151 -13.16 -9.92 -13.67
C ARG A 151 -13.13 -10.84 -14.89
N ASP A 152 -11.95 -11.31 -15.25
CA ASP A 152 -11.78 -12.23 -16.37
C ASP A 152 -12.13 -13.66 -15.94
N ARG A 153 -13.14 -14.25 -16.58
CA ARG A 153 -13.55 -15.65 -16.37
C ARG A 153 -12.41 -16.63 -16.64
N THR A 154 -11.55 -16.32 -17.59
CA THR A 154 -10.41 -17.15 -17.97
C THR A 154 -9.42 -17.27 -16.81
N ALA A 155 -9.29 -16.23 -15.99
CA ALA A 155 -8.50 -16.29 -14.76
C ALA A 155 -9.09 -17.30 -13.76
N VAL A 156 -10.42 -17.30 -13.59
CA VAL A 156 -11.11 -18.29 -12.74
C VAL A 156 -10.90 -19.71 -13.27
N LEU A 157 -10.95 -19.90 -14.59
CA LEU A 157 -10.69 -21.19 -15.23
C LEU A 157 -9.28 -21.71 -14.94
N VAL A 158 -8.27 -20.86 -15.06
CA VAL A 158 -6.89 -21.21 -14.73
C VAL A 158 -6.77 -21.67 -13.28
N PHE A 159 -7.36 -20.93 -12.34
CA PHE A 159 -7.37 -21.33 -10.93
C PHE A 159 -8.12 -22.64 -10.69
N ALA A 160 -9.26 -22.85 -11.34
CA ALA A 160 -10.02 -24.11 -11.23
C ALA A 160 -9.19 -25.32 -11.71
N ARG A 161 -8.44 -25.16 -12.81
CA ARG A 161 -7.53 -26.19 -13.33
C ARG A 161 -6.36 -26.46 -12.37
N LEU A 162 -5.70 -25.41 -11.89
CA LEU A 162 -4.56 -25.53 -10.97
C LEU A 162 -4.96 -26.10 -9.60
N ALA A 163 -6.16 -25.79 -9.13
CA ALA A 163 -6.74 -26.33 -7.90
C ALA A 163 -7.15 -27.82 -8.03
N GLY A 164 -7.18 -28.37 -9.25
CA GLY A 164 -7.58 -29.76 -9.48
C GLY A 164 -9.08 -30.01 -9.34
N VAL A 165 -9.92 -29.01 -9.65
CA VAL A 165 -11.38 -29.16 -9.63
C VAL A 165 -11.80 -30.14 -10.74
N LYS A 166 -12.70 -31.09 -10.43
CA LYS A 166 -13.12 -32.17 -11.35
C LYS A 166 -13.71 -31.68 -12.68
N GLN A 167 -14.40 -30.53 -12.67
CA GLN A 167 -15.02 -29.92 -13.86
C GLN A 167 -14.67 -28.42 -13.90
N PRO A 168 -13.46 -28.07 -14.32
CA PRO A 168 -12.94 -26.71 -14.17
C PRO A 168 -13.70 -25.69 -15.03
N GLU A 169 -14.17 -26.06 -16.22
CA GLU A 169 -14.95 -25.21 -17.11
C GLU A 169 -16.30 -24.81 -16.48
N ASN A 170 -17.05 -25.80 -15.97
CA ASN A 170 -18.33 -25.57 -15.29
C ASN A 170 -18.14 -24.74 -14.01
N ALA A 171 -17.11 -25.07 -13.22
CA ALA A 171 -16.77 -24.32 -12.02
C ALA A 171 -16.42 -22.87 -12.35
N ALA A 172 -15.64 -22.61 -13.39
CA ALA A 172 -15.25 -21.27 -13.80
C ALA A 172 -16.45 -20.42 -14.22
N VAL A 173 -17.38 -20.97 -15.01
CA VAL A 173 -18.61 -20.27 -15.38
C VAL A 173 -19.45 -19.94 -14.16
N TYR A 174 -19.69 -20.93 -13.30
CA TYR A 174 -20.52 -20.77 -12.11
C TYR A 174 -19.93 -19.73 -11.13
N VAL A 175 -18.64 -19.85 -10.82
CA VAL A 175 -17.95 -18.97 -9.87
C VAL A 175 -17.78 -17.56 -10.46
N SER A 176 -17.41 -17.40 -11.73
CA SER A 176 -17.27 -16.07 -12.35
C SER A 176 -18.61 -15.31 -12.38
N ASN A 177 -19.70 -15.99 -12.72
CA ASN A 177 -21.03 -15.39 -12.70
C ASN A 177 -21.42 -14.98 -11.27
N ALA A 178 -21.15 -15.84 -10.28
CA ALA A 178 -21.42 -15.53 -8.88
C ALA A 178 -20.60 -14.32 -8.37
N ILE A 179 -19.30 -14.26 -8.67
CA ILE A 179 -18.44 -13.11 -8.36
C ILE A 179 -19.00 -11.83 -8.97
N GLU A 180 -19.46 -11.88 -10.24
CA GLU A 180 -20.04 -10.73 -10.91
C GLU A 180 -21.35 -10.28 -10.26
N GLN A 181 -22.23 -11.20 -9.87
CA GLN A 181 -23.46 -10.87 -9.13
C GLN A 181 -23.16 -10.24 -7.77
N VAL A 182 -22.18 -10.78 -7.03
CA VAL A 182 -21.70 -10.19 -5.76
C VAL A 182 -21.18 -8.77 -5.98
N ARG A 183 -20.38 -8.56 -7.02
CA ARG A 183 -19.84 -7.24 -7.38
C ARG A 183 -20.94 -6.25 -7.76
N CYS A 184 -21.89 -6.64 -8.61
CA CYS A 184 -23.01 -5.79 -9.00
C CYS A 184 -23.87 -5.39 -7.80
N ALA A 185 -24.17 -6.34 -6.91
CA ALA A 185 -24.93 -6.05 -5.71
C ALA A 185 -24.17 -5.09 -4.77
N HIS A 186 -22.86 -5.29 -4.59
CA HIS A 186 -22.01 -4.38 -3.83
C HIS A 186 -22.00 -2.96 -4.42
N GLN A 187 -21.86 -2.85 -5.74
CA GLN A 187 -21.93 -1.55 -6.45
C GLN A 187 -23.30 -0.89 -6.31
N GLN A 188 -24.38 -1.67 -6.36
CA GLN A 188 -25.74 -1.15 -6.20
C GLN A 188 -25.97 -0.61 -4.79
N VAL A 189 -25.45 -1.29 -3.77
CA VAL A 189 -25.49 -0.83 -2.38
C VAL A 189 -24.68 0.45 -2.21
N GLY A 190 -23.51 0.53 -2.83
CA GLY A 190 -22.77 1.78 -2.93
C GLY A 190 -23.62 2.88 -3.53
N LYS A 191 -24.24 2.67 -4.70
CA LYS A 191 -25.09 3.70 -5.32
C LYS A 191 -26.26 4.13 -4.42
N GLN A 192 -26.89 3.18 -3.73
CA GLN A 192 -28.00 3.46 -2.81
C GLN A 192 -27.53 4.22 -1.57
N LEU A 193 -26.38 3.86 -0.99
CA LEU A 193 -25.78 4.57 0.12
C LEU A 193 -25.36 5.98 -0.27
N ARG A 194 -24.78 6.17 -1.46
CA ARG A 194 -24.45 7.49 -2.01
C ARG A 194 -25.70 8.36 -2.08
N LYS A 195 -26.79 7.81 -2.64
CA LYS A 195 -28.07 8.53 -2.72
C LYS A 195 -28.61 8.88 -1.33
N ALA A 196 -28.59 7.93 -0.41
CA ALA A 196 -29.01 8.14 0.97
C ALA A 196 -28.24 9.27 1.67
N LEU A 197 -26.91 9.33 1.48
CA LEU A 197 -26.08 10.42 2.00
C LEU A 197 -26.49 11.79 1.45
N LEU A 198 -26.72 11.86 0.14
CA LEU A 198 -27.17 13.10 -0.53
C LEU A 198 -28.58 13.52 -0.11
N ASP A 199 -29.48 12.56 0.05
CA ASP A 199 -30.85 12.82 0.52
C ASP A 199 -30.81 13.30 1.98
N ARG A 200 -29.98 12.67 2.82
CA ARG A 200 -29.78 13.08 4.22
C ARG A 200 -29.22 14.50 4.31
N SER A 201 -28.21 14.84 3.52
CA SER A 201 -27.60 16.18 3.54
C SER A 201 -28.56 17.28 3.10
N LYS A 202 -29.61 16.95 2.33
CA LYS A 202 -30.71 17.85 1.97
C LYS A 202 -31.80 17.96 3.03
N GLY A 203 -31.62 17.31 4.19
CA GLY A 203 -32.55 17.37 5.31
C GLY A 203 -33.60 16.25 5.32
N ALA A 204 -33.42 15.16 4.55
CA ALA A 204 -34.33 14.02 4.65
C ALA A 204 -34.33 13.44 6.07
N THR A 205 -35.52 13.27 6.64
CA THR A 205 -35.74 12.68 7.97
C THR A 205 -35.95 11.17 7.91
N THR A 206 -36.10 10.63 6.71
CA THR A 206 -36.27 9.20 6.43
C THR A 206 -35.35 8.83 5.28
N ILE A 207 -34.53 7.80 5.47
CA ILE A 207 -33.49 7.38 4.54
C ILE A 207 -33.79 5.97 4.06
N THR A 208 -33.69 5.75 2.74
CA THR A 208 -33.92 4.44 2.13
C THR A 208 -32.66 3.92 1.46
N ILE A 209 -32.21 2.73 1.88
CA ILE A 209 -31.06 2.02 1.30
C ILE A 209 -31.56 0.63 0.87
N GLY A 210 -31.83 0.46 -0.42
CA GLY A 210 -32.44 -0.77 -0.93
C GLY A 210 -33.86 -0.95 -0.39
N THR A 211 -34.09 -2.03 0.36
CA THR A 211 -35.38 -2.31 1.04
C THR A 211 -35.43 -1.77 2.47
N LEU A 212 -34.31 -1.28 3.01
CA LEU A 212 -34.26 -0.76 4.37
C LEU A 212 -34.71 0.70 4.37
N THR A 213 -35.62 1.02 5.29
CA THR A 213 -36.01 2.38 5.61
C THR A 213 -35.60 2.67 7.05
N LEU A 214 -34.84 3.74 7.22
CA LEU A 214 -34.29 4.24 8.47
C LEU A 214 -34.89 5.61 8.75
N ASP A 215 -35.03 5.98 10.02
CA ASP A 215 -35.13 7.39 10.36
C ASP A 215 -33.74 8.07 10.26
N GLY A 216 -33.74 9.39 10.10
CA GLY A 216 -32.52 10.17 9.90
C GLY A 216 -31.56 10.11 11.09
N HIS A 217 -32.05 9.97 12.32
CA HIS A 217 -31.20 9.89 13.50
C HIS A 217 -30.45 8.56 13.56
N ALA A 218 -31.14 7.45 13.28
CA ALA A 218 -30.52 6.13 13.15
C ALA A 218 -29.46 6.08 12.03
N PHE A 219 -29.63 6.89 10.97
CA PHE A 219 -28.63 7.03 9.92
C PHE A 219 -27.43 7.89 10.35
N ASP A 220 -27.66 8.98 11.09
CA ASP A 220 -26.60 9.84 11.66
C ASP A 220 -25.78 9.15 12.76
N ASP A 221 -26.36 8.13 13.41
CA ASP A 221 -25.65 7.24 14.31
C ASP A 221 -24.65 6.34 13.56
N MET A 222 -24.84 6.12 12.26
CA MET A 222 -23.97 5.31 11.43
C MET A 222 -22.92 6.13 10.68
N ILE A 223 -23.31 7.30 10.14
CA ILE A 223 -22.47 8.15 9.31
C ILE A 223 -22.60 9.60 9.77
N GLU A 224 -21.46 10.25 10.01
CA GLU A 224 -21.39 11.63 10.44
C GLU A 224 -21.00 12.53 9.25
N ILE A 225 -21.78 13.56 8.98
CA ILE A 225 -21.38 14.65 8.08
C ILE A 225 -20.87 15.77 8.98
N ALA A 226 -19.56 15.96 8.99
CA ALA A 226 -18.89 16.94 9.84
C ALA A 226 -18.42 18.14 9.02
N THR A 227 -18.45 19.33 9.62
CA THR A 227 -17.94 20.55 8.95
C THR A 227 -16.49 20.79 9.35
N VAL A 228 -15.60 20.91 8.37
CA VAL A 228 -14.19 21.21 8.61
C VAL A 228 -14.08 22.63 9.18
N ARG A 229 -13.59 22.75 10.41
CA ARG A 229 -13.30 24.03 11.04
C ARG A 229 -11.93 24.56 10.61
N SER A 230 -10.93 23.68 10.64
CA SER A 230 -9.57 24.04 10.23
C SER A 230 -8.76 22.79 9.91
N ILE A 231 -7.80 22.93 9.02
CA ILE A 231 -6.78 21.91 8.79
C ILE A 231 -5.43 22.38 9.33
N ARG A 232 -4.74 21.48 10.01
CA ARG A 232 -3.36 21.65 10.42
C ARG A 232 -2.52 20.71 9.59
N LEU A 233 -1.85 21.28 8.61
CA LEU A 233 -0.76 20.60 7.94
C LEU A 233 0.41 20.49 8.94
N PRO A 234 1.20 19.41 8.88
CA PRO A 234 2.45 19.36 9.62
C PRO A 234 3.23 20.61 9.22
N VAL A 235 3.55 21.46 10.21
CA VAL A 235 4.38 22.64 9.99
C VAL A 235 5.70 22.08 9.48
N THR A 236 5.83 22.09 8.16
CA THR A 236 7.12 21.94 7.53
C THR A 236 7.83 23.20 8.02
N GLN A 237 8.70 23.08 9.02
CA GLN A 237 9.68 24.12 9.23
C GLN A 237 10.34 24.29 7.87
N ALA A 238 9.98 25.39 7.22
CA ALA A 238 10.56 25.84 5.99
C ALA A 238 12.00 26.26 6.31
N VAL A 239 12.85 25.29 6.60
CA VAL A 239 14.15 25.31 5.95
C VAL A 239 13.78 25.15 4.49
N ALA A 240 14.11 26.14 3.66
CA ALA A 240 14.12 25.97 2.22
C ALA A 240 15.13 24.85 1.90
N VAL A 241 14.71 23.60 2.09
CA VAL A 241 15.41 22.45 1.56
C VAL A 241 15.03 22.51 0.09
N LYS A 242 15.93 23.06 -0.71
CA LYS A 242 16.00 22.73 -2.14
C LYS A 242 15.60 21.28 -2.27
N ASP A 243 14.62 20.99 -3.12
CA ASP A 243 14.14 19.63 -3.41
C ASP A 243 15.38 18.72 -3.52
N GLU A 244 15.68 18.00 -2.44
CA GLU A 244 17.01 17.47 -2.22
C GLU A 244 17.09 16.19 -3.02
N GLY A 245 17.74 16.25 -4.18
CA GLY A 245 17.87 15.07 -5.01
C GLY A 245 18.63 13.98 -4.27
N LEU A 246 18.47 12.72 -4.67
CA LEU A 246 19.24 11.60 -4.09
C LEU A 246 20.77 11.86 -4.10
N SER A 247 21.25 12.63 -5.08
CA SER A 247 22.65 13.06 -5.16
C SER A 247 23.04 14.02 -4.04
N ASP A 248 22.16 14.95 -3.68
CA ASP A 248 22.41 15.92 -2.61
C ASP A 248 22.41 15.21 -1.25
N VAL A 249 21.49 14.24 -1.04
CA VAL A 249 21.46 13.39 0.15
C VAL A 249 22.78 12.60 0.29
N VAL A 250 23.25 11.96 -0.78
CA VAL A 250 24.53 11.24 -0.76
C VAL A 250 25.67 12.18 -0.41
N ASN A 251 25.78 13.32 -1.09
CA ASN A 251 26.86 14.28 -0.86
C ASN A 251 26.86 14.77 0.59
N SER A 252 25.68 15.03 1.17
CA SER A 252 25.50 15.39 2.57
C SER A 252 26.01 14.30 3.51
N ILE A 253 25.60 13.04 3.31
CA ILE A 253 26.00 11.92 4.18
C ILE A 253 27.50 11.64 4.06
N LEU A 254 28.07 11.67 2.85
CA LEU A 254 29.51 11.48 2.64
C LEU A 254 30.35 12.60 3.28
N ALA A 255 29.84 13.84 3.28
CA ALA A 255 30.50 14.95 3.95
C ALA A 255 30.45 14.82 5.49
N MET A 256 29.33 14.34 6.04
CA MET A 256 29.18 14.12 7.50
C MET A 256 29.95 12.89 8.00
N HIS A 257 30.08 11.87 7.16
CA HIS A 257 30.71 10.60 7.48
C HIS A 257 31.77 10.24 6.43
N PRO A 258 32.87 11.03 6.37
CA PRO A 258 33.94 10.77 5.41
C PRO A 258 34.52 9.37 5.64
N GLU A 259 34.94 8.73 4.55
CA GLU A 259 35.60 7.41 4.53
C GLU A 259 34.75 6.21 5.00
N ARG A 260 33.47 6.39 5.35
CA ARG A 260 32.62 5.28 5.80
C ARG A 260 31.85 4.58 4.69
N ILE A 261 31.48 5.32 3.64
CA ILE A 261 30.72 4.83 2.49
C ILE A 261 31.43 5.24 1.20
N HIS A 262 31.55 4.31 0.25
CA HIS A 262 32.01 4.57 -1.10
C HIS A 262 30.93 4.20 -2.12
N LEU A 263 30.52 5.13 -2.97
CA LEU A 263 29.63 4.84 -4.10
C LEU A 263 30.45 4.61 -5.35
N THR A 264 30.29 3.45 -5.97
CA THR A 264 30.88 3.16 -7.27
C THR A 264 30.22 3.99 -8.38
N ILE A 265 30.91 4.19 -9.51
CA ILE A 265 30.37 4.91 -10.68
C ILE A 265 29.01 4.34 -11.15
N PRO A 266 28.81 3.00 -11.23
CA PRO A 266 27.50 2.44 -11.53
C PRO A 266 26.42 2.78 -10.51
N ALA A 267 26.75 2.81 -9.21
CA ALA A 267 25.80 3.21 -8.17
C ALA A 267 25.36 4.66 -8.35
N LEU A 268 26.30 5.58 -8.57
CA LEU A 268 26.02 6.99 -8.84
C LEU A 268 25.13 7.16 -10.08
N LYS A 269 25.42 6.43 -11.16
CA LYS A 269 24.58 6.43 -12.36
C LYS A 269 23.18 5.91 -12.07
N SER A 270 23.05 4.76 -11.40
CA SER A 270 21.76 4.15 -11.07
C SER A 270 20.88 5.02 -10.18
N MET A 271 21.52 5.79 -9.30
CA MET A 271 20.85 6.74 -8.40
C MET A 271 20.35 7.96 -9.14
N ARG A 272 21.18 8.55 -10.00
CA ARG A 272 20.79 9.70 -10.82
C ARG A 272 19.63 9.36 -11.76
N ASP A 273 19.63 8.13 -12.29
CA ASP A 273 18.60 7.66 -13.21
C ASP A 273 17.33 7.14 -12.47
N SER A 274 17.33 7.18 -11.13
CA SER A 274 16.22 6.72 -10.29
C SER A 274 15.10 7.77 -10.22
N VAL A 275 13.85 7.32 -10.30
CA VAL A 275 12.65 8.16 -10.14
C VAL A 275 12.10 8.13 -8.70
N TYR A 276 12.83 7.50 -7.77
CA TYR A 276 12.45 7.35 -6.37
C TYR A 276 12.31 8.71 -5.66
N ARG A 277 11.19 8.92 -4.97
CA ARG A 277 10.80 10.24 -4.43
C ARG A 277 10.94 10.40 -2.92
N ASP A 278 11.05 9.30 -2.18
CA ASP A 278 11.13 9.33 -0.71
C ASP A 278 12.59 9.52 -0.26
N THR A 279 13.08 10.75 -0.44
CA THR A 279 14.47 11.15 -0.14
C THR A 279 14.77 11.11 1.36
N ALA A 280 13.74 11.29 2.21
CA ALA A 280 13.84 11.15 3.66
C ALA A 280 14.19 9.70 4.07
N LYS A 281 13.49 8.70 3.53
CA LYS A 281 13.81 7.29 3.77
C LYS A 281 15.16 6.90 3.18
N PHE A 282 15.52 7.46 2.02
CA PHE A 282 16.87 7.27 1.46
C PHE A 282 17.97 7.81 2.37
N ARG A 283 17.77 9.02 2.92
CA ARG A 283 18.67 9.62 3.91
C ARG A 283 18.78 8.76 5.16
N ALA A 284 17.66 8.33 5.73
CA ALA A 284 17.64 7.48 6.92
C ALA A 284 18.43 6.18 6.68
N CYS A 285 18.23 5.54 5.53
CA CYS A 285 18.98 4.35 5.15
C CYS A 285 20.50 4.59 5.09
N LEU A 286 20.94 5.62 4.36
CA LEU A 286 22.36 5.94 4.25
C LEU A 286 22.99 6.36 5.58
N LEU A 287 22.24 7.06 6.44
CA LEU A 287 22.69 7.43 7.77
C LEU A 287 22.88 6.20 8.66
N LEU A 288 21.92 5.27 8.67
CA LEU A 288 22.04 4.00 9.40
C LEU A 288 23.18 3.14 8.85
N MET A 289 23.42 3.17 7.53
CA MET A 289 24.59 2.52 6.92
C MET A 289 25.89 3.14 7.43
N ALA A 290 26.03 4.47 7.40
CA ALA A 290 27.25 5.18 7.79
C ALA A 290 27.53 5.13 9.31
N THR A 291 26.49 4.88 10.10
CA THR A 291 26.58 4.81 11.57
C THR A 291 26.54 3.35 12.03
N LYS A 292 25.34 2.82 12.31
CA LYS A 292 25.15 1.52 12.95
C LYS A 292 25.74 0.35 12.16
N LEU A 293 25.51 0.31 10.85
CA LEU A 293 26.01 -0.79 10.03
C LEU A 293 27.53 -0.75 9.87
N TYR A 294 28.10 0.43 9.66
CA TYR A 294 29.54 0.62 9.59
C TYR A 294 30.22 0.18 10.89
N GLU A 295 29.74 0.64 12.04
CA GLU A 295 30.31 0.26 13.35
C GLU A 295 30.21 -1.26 13.60
N HIS A 296 29.13 -1.89 13.14
CA HIS A 296 28.98 -3.34 13.19
C HIS A 296 30.07 -4.08 12.40
N TYR A 297 30.33 -3.70 11.15
CA TYR A 297 31.36 -4.36 10.35
C TYR A 297 32.77 -4.06 10.86
N ARG A 298 33.02 -2.81 11.28
CA ARG A 298 34.33 -2.35 11.77
C ARG A 298 34.72 -2.96 13.11
N ASN A 299 33.82 -2.93 14.09
CA ASN A 299 34.13 -3.30 15.48
C ASN A 299 33.58 -4.67 15.89
N LYS A 300 32.63 -5.24 15.14
CA LYS A 300 31.97 -6.53 15.43
C LYS A 300 31.34 -6.61 16.82
N THR A 301 30.96 -5.47 17.39
CA THR A 301 30.52 -5.34 18.80
C THR A 301 29.06 -5.73 19.02
N GLU A 302 28.18 -5.47 18.06
CA GLU A 302 26.75 -5.75 18.14
C GLU A 302 26.36 -6.89 17.19
N ARG A 303 25.29 -7.65 17.50
CA ARG A 303 24.81 -8.68 16.56
C ARG A 303 24.16 -7.98 15.37
N LEU A 304 24.35 -8.53 14.17
CA LEU A 304 23.75 -7.96 12.95
C LEU A 304 22.23 -7.83 13.07
N HIS A 305 21.56 -8.76 13.77
CA HIS A 305 20.13 -8.71 14.01
C HIS A 305 19.70 -7.40 14.70
N ASP A 306 20.37 -7.04 15.79
CA ASP A 306 20.07 -5.85 16.59
C ASP A 306 20.32 -4.56 15.77
N VAL A 307 21.36 -4.57 14.93
CA VAL A 307 21.66 -3.49 13.98
C VAL A 307 20.52 -3.35 12.97
N LEU A 308 20.02 -4.46 12.43
CA LEU A 308 18.93 -4.49 11.44
C LEU A 308 17.56 -4.10 12.02
N GLU A 309 17.33 -4.21 13.33
CA GLU A 309 16.10 -3.70 13.96
C GLU A 309 15.96 -2.18 13.76
N ASN A 310 17.06 -1.42 13.81
CA ASN A 310 17.07 0.02 13.54
C ASN A 310 16.59 0.33 12.10
N PHE A 311 16.94 -0.53 11.12
CA PHE A 311 16.45 -0.38 9.74
C PHE A 311 14.98 -0.77 9.62
N THR A 312 14.53 -1.76 10.38
CA THR A 312 13.13 -2.23 10.37
C THR A 312 12.20 -1.17 10.96
N GLN A 313 12.63 -0.44 11.99
CA GLN A 313 11.89 0.70 12.57
C GLN A 313 11.63 1.81 11.54
N GLU A 314 12.56 2.01 10.60
CA GLU A 314 12.42 2.93 9.46
C GLU A 314 11.68 2.33 8.25
N SER A 315 11.10 1.13 8.41
CA SER A 315 10.46 0.37 7.32
C SER A 315 11.41 0.08 6.13
N ILE A 316 12.67 -0.25 6.43
CA ILE A 316 13.69 -0.63 5.45
C ILE A 316 14.03 -2.12 5.62
N ASP A 317 13.66 -2.94 4.63
CA ASP A 317 13.95 -4.39 4.73
C ASP A 317 15.40 -4.68 4.31
N PHE A 318 16.04 -5.62 5.01
CA PHE A 318 17.35 -6.14 4.62
C PHE A 318 17.22 -7.53 3.99
N GLN A 319 17.90 -7.73 2.87
CA GLN A 319 17.97 -9.02 2.19
C GLN A 319 19.43 -9.52 2.20
N PRO A 320 19.73 -10.61 2.94
CA PRO A 320 21.10 -11.12 3.09
C PRO A 320 21.60 -11.83 1.83
N LYS A 321 20.70 -12.24 0.93
CA LYS A 321 21.00 -12.90 -0.34
C LYS A 321 20.02 -12.44 -1.41
N MET A 322 20.49 -12.30 -2.65
CA MET A 322 19.60 -12.24 -3.81
C MET A 322 18.94 -13.60 -4.05
N SER A 323 17.73 -13.60 -4.63
CA SER A 323 16.97 -14.83 -4.85
C SER A 323 17.71 -15.79 -5.81
N THR A 324 17.60 -17.10 -5.60
CA THR A 324 18.20 -18.13 -6.46
C THR A 324 17.70 -18.09 -7.91
N VAL A 325 16.51 -17.50 -8.15
CA VAL A 325 15.96 -17.26 -9.48
C VAL A 325 16.72 -16.13 -10.21
N THR A 326 17.23 -15.15 -9.47
CA THR A 326 17.99 -14.00 -9.99
C THR A 326 19.44 -14.37 -10.34
N MET A 327 20.04 -15.31 -9.60
CA MET A 327 21.43 -15.76 -9.81
C MET A 327 21.60 -16.70 -11.01
N GLY A 328 20.56 -17.47 -11.37
CA GLY A 328 20.65 -18.52 -12.39
C GLY A 328 20.62 -18.04 -13.84
N GLN A 329 20.26 -16.77 -14.10
CA GLN A 329 20.09 -16.25 -15.46
C GLN A 329 21.01 -15.07 -15.81
N HIS A 330 21.66 -14.41 -14.83
CA HIS A 330 22.55 -13.28 -15.09
C HIS A 330 23.69 -13.24 -14.06
N SER A 331 24.91 -13.60 -14.47
CA SER A 331 26.12 -13.30 -13.69
C SER A 331 26.44 -11.80 -13.83
N ASP A 332 26.17 -11.00 -12.79
CA ASP A 332 26.63 -9.61 -12.76
C ASP A 332 28.16 -9.61 -12.57
N ASN A 333 28.90 -9.37 -13.66
CA ASN A 333 30.36 -9.37 -13.69
C ASN A 333 30.99 -8.05 -13.19
N ARG A 334 30.24 -7.26 -12.41
CA ARG A 334 30.76 -6.03 -11.82
C ARG A 334 31.99 -6.32 -10.96
N LYS A 335 33.02 -5.51 -11.16
CA LYS A 335 34.27 -5.59 -10.41
C LYS A 335 34.48 -4.33 -9.61
N TYR A 336 34.96 -4.49 -8.39
CA TYR A 336 35.47 -3.44 -7.53
C TYR A 336 36.93 -3.78 -7.19
N LYS A 337 37.85 -2.85 -7.45
CA LYS A 337 39.31 -3.06 -7.33
C LYS A 337 39.82 -4.35 -8.00
N GLY A 338 39.27 -4.70 -9.17
CA GLY A 338 39.64 -5.89 -9.93
C GLY A 338 39.08 -7.21 -9.39
N LYS A 339 38.46 -7.23 -8.21
CA LYS A 339 37.75 -8.38 -7.63
C LYS A 339 36.25 -8.33 -8.01
N PRO A 340 35.54 -9.47 -8.15
CA PRO A 340 34.08 -9.47 -8.30
C PRO A 340 33.42 -8.79 -7.10
N ALA A 341 32.47 -7.89 -7.35
CA ALA A 341 31.72 -7.19 -6.30
C ALA A 341 30.62 -8.10 -5.71
N ASP A 342 30.51 -8.20 -4.38
CA ASP A 342 29.38 -8.89 -3.76
C ASP A 342 28.14 -7.99 -3.73
N ILE A 343 27.22 -8.24 -4.66
CA ILE A 343 25.94 -7.52 -4.73
C ILE A 343 24.78 -8.28 -4.08
N ASN A 344 25.04 -9.39 -3.39
CA ASN A 344 23.98 -10.23 -2.83
C ASN A 344 23.18 -9.53 -1.73
N ARG A 345 23.87 -8.74 -0.91
CA ARG A 345 23.29 -8.02 0.21
C ARG A 345 22.69 -6.72 -0.28
N HIS A 346 21.44 -6.47 0.10
CA HIS A 346 20.80 -5.22 -0.26
C HIS A 346 19.72 -4.79 0.72
N PHE A 347 19.57 -3.47 0.82
CA PHE A 347 18.43 -2.84 1.49
C PHE A 347 17.32 -2.52 0.51
N CYS A 348 16.11 -2.61 1.02
CA CYS A 348 14.86 -2.50 0.31
C CYS A 348 14.07 -1.32 0.86
N LEU A 349 14.11 -0.20 0.17
CA LEU A 349 13.32 0.98 0.53
C LEU A 349 12.00 0.87 -0.19
N GLY A 350 10.95 0.50 0.54
CA GLY A 350 9.62 0.23 0.00
C GLY A 350 9.45 -1.16 -0.64
N ASN A 351 8.20 -1.60 -0.73
CA ASN A 351 7.77 -2.91 -1.24
C ASN A 351 6.78 -2.80 -2.42
N ALA A 352 6.52 -1.59 -2.91
CA ALA A 352 5.63 -1.32 -4.02
C ALA A 352 6.23 -1.73 -5.38
N ARG A 353 5.42 -1.78 -6.43
CA ARG A 353 5.90 -2.01 -7.81
C ARG A 353 6.25 -0.73 -8.55
N ASP A 354 5.92 0.40 -7.95
CA ASP A 354 6.18 1.72 -8.50
C ASP A 354 7.67 2.08 -8.25
N PRO A 355 8.48 2.29 -9.31
CA PRO A 355 9.87 2.72 -9.18
C PRO A 355 10.02 4.09 -8.49
N SER A 356 8.96 4.91 -8.47
CA SER A 356 8.95 6.17 -7.72
C SER A 356 8.81 5.99 -6.21
N ARG A 357 8.39 4.80 -5.78
CA ARG A 357 8.17 4.41 -4.38
C ARG A 357 9.04 3.25 -3.92
N THR A 358 9.94 2.76 -4.77
CA THR A 358 10.88 1.69 -4.43
C THR A 358 12.31 1.93 -4.90
N LEU A 359 13.26 1.60 -4.03
CA LEU A 359 14.69 1.67 -4.33
C LEU A 359 15.42 0.51 -3.64
N ARG A 360 16.44 -0.04 -4.32
CA ARG A 360 17.33 -1.06 -3.76
C ARG A 360 18.75 -0.52 -3.65
N ILE A 361 19.38 -0.72 -2.50
CA ILE A 361 20.79 -0.36 -2.26
C ILE A 361 21.58 -1.64 -2.09
N HIS A 362 22.36 -2.01 -3.11
CA HIS A 362 23.26 -3.16 -3.04
C HIS A 362 24.63 -2.71 -2.57
N PHE A 363 25.18 -3.41 -1.58
CA PHE A 363 26.44 -3.04 -0.97
C PHE A 363 27.27 -4.24 -0.54
N ASP A 364 28.56 -3.99 -0.39
CA ASP A 364 29.57 -4.89 0.15
C ASP A 364 30.39 -4.20 1.25
N TRP A 365 31.14 -4.96 2.04
CA TRP A 365 32.12 -4.45 3.00
C TRP A 365 33.53 -4.66 2.45
N ASP A 366 34.29 -3.59 2.27
CA ASP A 366 35.69 -3.66 1.91
C ASP A 366 36.53 -3.84 3.18
N GLU A 367 37.06 -5.05 3.40
CA GLU A 367 37.93 -5.34 4.55
C GLU A 367 39.31 -4.65 4.43
N ASP A 368 39.78 -4.31 3.23
CA ASP A 368 41.09 -3.69 3.04
C ASP A 368 41.04 -2.21 3.43
N ASP A 369 40.03 -1.48 2.95
CA ASP A 369 39.84 -0.04 3.23
C ASP A 369 38.88 0.22 4.41
N GLN A 370 38.23 -0.82 4.92
CA GLN A 370 37.35 -0.79 6.09
C GLN A 370 36.18 0.18 5.90
N LEU A 371 35.48 0.04 4.78
CA LEU A 371 34.36 0.90 4.38
C LEU A 371 33.23 0.11 3.71
N LEU A 372 32.03 0.68 3.70
CA LEU A 372 30.88 0.13 2.97
C LEU A 372 30.91 0.58 1.51
N VAL A 373 30.92 -0.37 0.57
CA VAL A 373 30.93 -0.09 -0.87
C VAL A 373 29.53 -0.28 -1.44
N ILE A 374 28.92 0.77 -1.98
CA ILE A 374 27.64 0.70 -2.66
C ILE A 374 27.87 0.50 -4.17
N HIS A 375 27.31 -0.60 -4.69
CA HIS A 375 27.44 -1.02 -6.08
C HIS A 375 26.22 -0.67 -6.96
N GLN A 376 25.08 -0.45 -6.32
CA GLN A 376 23.82 -0.05 -6.94
C GLN A 376 22.96 0.69 -5.92
N ALA A 377 22.32 1.80 -6.31
CA ALA A 377 21.39 2.54 -5.46
C ALA A 377 20.28 3.14 -6.33
N GLY A 378 19.33 2.32 -6.78
CA GLY A 378 18.34 2.75 -7.76
C GLY A 378 17.22 1.73 -7.97
N LYS A 379 16.56 1.79 -9.14
CA LYS A 379 15.53 0.80 -9.52
C LYS A 379 16.08 -0.63 -9.34
N HIS A 380 15.18 -1.56 -9.02
CA HIS A 380 15.45 -2.99 -9.02
C HIS A 380 16.29 -3.34 -10.26
N LEU A 381 17.39 -4.09 -10.09
CA LEU A 381 18.14 -4.63 -11.21
C LEU A 381 17.14 -5.42 -12.07
N GLU A 382 16.87 -4.94 -13.29
CA GLU A 382 15.90 -5.58 -14.16
C GLU A 382 16.39 -6.97 -14.54
N THR A 383 15.54 -7.98 -14.35
CA THR A 383 15.57 -9.16 -15.21
C THR A 383 15.24 -8.68 -16.62
N THR A 384 16.27 -8.36 -17.41
CA THR A 384 16.08 -8.03 -18.83
C THR A 384 15.63 -9.30 -19.53
N GLN A 385 14.31 -9.52 -19.61
CA GLN A 385 13.73 -10.40 -20.62
C GLN A 385 13.81 -9.66 -21.96
N THR A 386 14.87 -9.91 -22.72
CA THR A 386 14.80 -9.90 -24.19
C THR A 386 14.19 -11.20 -24.68
#